data_AF-A0A0L0GCR0-F1
#
_entry.id   AF-A0A0L0GCR0-F1
#
_cell.length_a   1.000
_cell.length_b   1.000
_cell.length_c   1.000
_cell.angle_alpha   90.00
_cell.angle_beta   90.00
_cell.angle_gamma   90.00
#
_symmetry.space_group_name_H-M   'P 1'
#
loop_
_entity.id
_entity.type
_entity.pdbx_description
1 polymer ?
#
loop_
_entity_poly.entity_id
_entity_poly.type
_entity_poly.pdbx_seq_one_letter_code
_entity_poly.pdbx_strand_id
1 'polypeptide(L)'
;MMATHATALGPEDTIHLQTSDQSNAVEVSETSGASAAAKKKKRKRKKKKAVAADVSNADVSTETAVEGSTNNDTEIEAAAKAGKNKLKDMNGVDNHIAQHEHEITKQTNEALTEHMQESLQKSETPRNQLDNVSKEVESSKEALASTKAELESANTKIKATKTELEDARKEAKATKEAHEQTQSELESAKEEVKAIRDAHAQTQAELESANAVKASLQKKLNDSSAQIDSLNSEVMQLKDKMSKLELAKGNLEQLAAKIEDSKELSALGQTQAVAMERELSKIDALKADLENLQRSDEEKQSEIIRLMAQLQTTEADAMRLRNTLVKSQATAEEAEKLLLDARGEESTHDVSIENESRLARMEAKCAAAIAELAAVKAKRDDFRRQLSNLEQSTTVNGILKGFEQPVVWQLASYCMEPTCKNAFTWIRRRHHCRECGRSVCSTHSTVRRGGVGSVRICTMCLRS
;
A
#
# COMPACT_ATOMS: atom_id res chain seq x y z
N MET A 1 24.63 8.31 -43.67
CA MET A 1 25.15 9.22 -42.61
C MET A 1 25.25 8.37 -41.34
N MET A 2 26.40 7.70 -41.15
CA MET A 2 27.48 8.05 -40.19
C MET A 2 26.99 7.90 -38.73
N ALA A 3 27.28 6.78 -38.03
CA ALA A 3 28.54 6.42 -37.32
C ALA A 3 28.41 6.71 -35.79
N THR A 4 28.27 5.70 -34.92
CA THR A 4 29.29 5.01 -34.07
C THR A 4 29.60 5.64 -32.69
N HIS A 5 29.91 4.73 -31.74
CA HIS A 5 30.55 4.83 -30.39
C HIS A 5 29.60 4.77 -29.17
N ALA A 6 29.62 3.74 -28.30
CA ALA A 6 30.65 3.05 -27.49
C ALA A 6 30.59 3.54 -26.02
N THR A 7 30.12 2.70 -25.09
CA THR A 7 30.89 1.84 -24.16
C THR A 7 31.51 2.58 -22.96
N ALA A 8 31.05 2.27 -21.75
CA ALA A 8 31.86 2.31 -20.53
C ALA A 8 31.36 1.24 -19.53
N LEU A 9 32.16 0.18 -19.41
CA LEU A 9 32.20 -0.76 -18.30
C LEU A 9 33.08 -0.16 -17.19
N GLY A 10 32.79 -0.46 -15.93
CA GLY A 10 33.80 -0.38 -14.87
C GLY A 10 33.22 -0.52 -13.46
N PRO A 11 33.92 -1.21 -12.54
CA PRO A 11 33.32 -2.10 -11.54
C PRO A 11 33.64 -1.67 -10.10
N GLU A 12 33.34 -2.59 -9.17
CA GLU A 12 33.77 -2.66 -7.77
C GLU A 12 32.79 -2.04 -6.75
N ASP A 13 32.13 -2.91 -5.98
CA ASP A 13 32.32 -2.81 -4.55
C ASP A 13 32.19 -4.16 -3.85
N THR A 14 33.11 -4.29 -2.91
CA THR A 14 33.64 -5.51 -2.32
C THR A 14 32.80 -5.98 -1.13
N ILE A 15 32.81 -7.29 -0.96
CA ILE A 15 32.31 -8.09 0.16
C ILE A 15 32.69 -7.47 1.52
N HIS A 16 31.71 -7.28 2.40
CA HIS A 16 31.93 -7.31 3.85
C HIS A 16 30.94 -8.27 4.52
N LEU A 17 31.40 -9.50 4.73
CA LEU A 17 30.89 -10.40 5.75
C LEU A 17 31.19 -9.75 7.11
N GLN A 18 30.15 -9.38 7.85
CA GLN A 18 30.22 -9.16 9.30
C GLN A 18 29.36 -10.20 9.99
N THR A 19 30.04 -11.21 10.53
CA THR A 19 29.54 -12.01 11.65
C THR A 19 29.43 -11.10 12.86
N SER A 20 28.21 -10.76 13.26
CA SER A 20 27.96 -10.18 14.58
C SER A 20 27.36 -11.26 15.47
N ASP A 21 28.23 -11.83 16.30
CA ASP A 21 27.87 -12.34 17.61
C ASP A 21 27.22 -11.19 18.40
N GLN A 22 25.92 -11.31 18.65
CA GLN A 22 25.30 -10.66 19.80
C GLN A 22 24.46 -11.70 20.52
N SER A 23 25.11 -12.28 21.52
CA SER A 23 24.52 -12.74 22.77
C SER A 23 23.42 -11.78 23.22
N ASN A 24 22.17 -12.22 23.08
CA ASN A 24 21.06 -11.63 23.81
C ASN A 24 20.47 -12.70 24.72
N ALA A 25 20.57 -12.42 26.01
CA ALA A 25 20.14 -13.24 27.12
C ALA A 25 18.64 -13.49 27.01
N VAL A 26 18.26 -14.77 26.92
CA VAL A 26 16.89 -15.20 27.18
C VAL A 26 16.80 -15.46 28.67
N GLU A 27 16.24 -14.50 29.42
CA GLU A 27 15.59 -14.76 30.69
C GLU A 27 14.41 -15.70 30.43
N VAL A 28 14.58 -16.99 30.74
CA VAL A 28 13.45 -17.91 30.92
C VAL A 28 13.21 -18.02 32.41
N SER A 29 12.14 -17.38 32.84
CA SER A 29 11.51 -17.52 34.15
C SER A 29 11.22 -18.98 34.47
N GLU A 30 11.80 -19.44 35.59
CA GLU A 30 11.45 -20.67 36.26
C GLU A 30 10.04 -20.60 36.85
N THR A 31 9.17 -21.57 36.53
CA THR A 31 8.12 -22.02 37.46
C THR A 31 8.02 -23.54 37.46
N SER A 32 8.71 -24.11 38.45
CA SER A 32 8.37 -25.28 39.27
C SER A 32 7.16 -26.14 38.88
N GLY A 33 7.41 -27.44 38.66
CA GLY A 33 6.39 -28.49 38.60
C GLY A 33 6.96 -29.88 38.89
N ALA A 34 7.05 -30.20 40.19
CA ALA A 34 6.96 -31.51 40.86
C ALA A 34 7.43 -32.82 40.18
N SER A 35 8.21 -33.63 40.92
CA SER A 35 7.92 -35.05 41.28
C SER A 35 9.20 -35.67 41.88
N ALA A 36 9.31 -35.93 43.18
CA ALA A 36 8.91 -37.14 43.91
C ALA A 36 10.04 -38.19 44.08
N ALA A 37 9.93 -38.93 45.19
CA ALA A 37 10.57 -40.20 45.55
C ALA A 37 12.06 -40.15 45.96
N ALA A 38 12.38 -40.12 47.26
CA ALA A 38 12.43 -41.27 48.18
C ALA A 38 13.66 -42.19 47.98
N LYS A 39 14.56 -42.24 48.99
CA LYS A 39 14.96 -43.48 49.71
C LYS A 39 15.99 -43.22 50.83
N LYS A 40 15.51 -43.41 52.06
CA LYS A 40 16.11 -44.10 53.22
C LYS A 40 17.63 -44.38 53.21
N LYS A 41 18.30 -44.02 54.31
CA LYS A 41 19.29 -44.91 54.96
C LYS A 41 19.19 -44.85 56.49
N LYS A 42 18.47 -45.84 57.05
CA LYS A 42 18.46 -46.18 58.48
C LYS A 42 19.83 -46.77 58.86
N ARG A 43 20.55 -46.13 59.77
CA ARG A 43 21.68 -46.72 60.50
C ARG A 43 21.14 -47.68 61.58
N LYS A 44 21.37 -48.98 61.41
CA LYS A 44 21.30 -49.98 62.50
C LYS A 44 22.70 -50.58 62.66
N ARG A 45 23.42 -50.22 63.73
CA ARG A 45 24.60 -50.95 64.20
C ARG A 45 24.14 -52.03 65.17
N LYS A 46 24.29 -53.30 64.79
CA LYS A 46 24.10 -54.48 65.65
C LYS A 46 25.46 -54.96 66.17
N LYS A 47 25.47 -55.28 67.46
CA LYS A 47 26.49 -56.05 68.21
C LYS A 47 26.81 -57.41 67.57
N LYS A 48 28.08 -57.83 67.66
CA LYS A 48 28.62 -59.21 67.78
C LYS A 48 30.08 -59.02 68.26
N LYS A 49 30.54 -59.45 69.44
CA LYS A 49 30.58 -60.75 70.13
C LYS A 49 31.48 -61.78 69.43
N ALA A 50 32.70 -61.92 69.94
CA ALA A 50 33.64 -63.05 69.95
C ALA A 50 34.48 -62.81 71.24
N VAL A 51 34.63 -63.66 72.26
CA VAL A 51 34.74 -65.12 72.45
C VAL A 51 35.89 -65.74 71.66
N ALA A 52 37.03 -65.89 72.34
CA ALA A 52 37.79 -67.13 72.56
C ALA A 52 39.30 -66.83 72.62
N ALA A 53 39.89 -66.95 73.80
CA ALA A 53 41.31 -67.19 73.99
C ALA A 53 41.42 -68.08 75.23
N ASP A 54 41.44 -69.38 74.97
CA ASP A 54 41.90 -70.41 75.90
C ASP A 54 43.29 -70.81 75.43
N VAL A 55 44.20 -71.06 76.38
CA VAL A 55 45.47 -71.81 76.33
C VAL A 55 46.49 -71.10 77.23
N SER A 56 46.72 -71.69 78.40
CA SER A 56 48.01 -71.61 79.08
C SER A 56 48.19 -72.81 80.03
N ASN A 57 49.16 -73.64 79.65
CA ASN A 57 50.11 -74.38 80.46
C ASN A 57 49.62 -75.23 81.64
N ALA A 58 49.73 -76.55 81.46
CA ALA A 58 50.24 -77.43 82.51
C ALA A 58 51.74 -77.62 82.24
N ASP A 59 52.57 -77.09 83.14
CA ASP A 59 54.01 -77.34 83.17
C ASP A 59 54.39 -78.04 84.48
N VAL A 60 55.41 -78.85 84.32
CA VAL A 60 56.05 -79.81 85.20
C VAL A 60 56.80 -79.11 86.35
N SER A 61 56.81 -79.75 87.52
CA SER A 61 57.91 -79.71 88.52
C SER A 61 57.66 -80.87 89.49
N THR A 62 58.42 -81.97 89.49
CA THR A 62 59.80 -82.21 90.00
C THR A 62 59.96 -82.17 91.51
N GLU A 63 60.86 -83.05 91.98
CA GLU A 63 61.53 -83.13 93.29
C GLU A 63 60.83 -83.99 94.37
N THR A 64 61.49 -84.82 95.20
CA THR A 64 62.90 -85.27 95.39
C THR A 64 62.91 -86.34 96.50
N ALA A 65 64.06 -87.01 96.66
CA ALA A 65 64.58 -87.69 97.86
C ALA A 65 64.10 -89.16 98.09
N VAL A 66 64.94 -90.20 97.96
CA VAL A 66 66.27 -90.56 98.54
C VAL A 66 66.15 -91.18 99.94
N GLU A 67 67.00 -92.19 100.17
CA GLU A 67 67.18 -93.10 101.33
C GLU A 67 66.27 -94.34 101.29
N GLY A 68 66.74 -95.58 101.40
CA GLY A 68 68.05 -96.13 101.76
C GLY A 68 67.83 -97.48 102.46
N SER A 69 68.83 -98.36 102.39
CA SER A 69 69.11 -99.46 103.33
C SER A 69 68.56 -100.88 103.06
N THR A 70 69.44 -101.70 102.46
CA THR A 70 70.00 -102.96 103.00
C THR A 70 69.08 -104.05 103.60
N ASN A 71 69.10 -105.26 103.03
CA ASN A 71 69.76 -106.47 103.59
C ASN A 71 69.18 -107.79 103.02
N ASN A 72 70.10 -108.64 102.54
CA ASN A 72 70.23 -110.10 102.71
C ASN A 72 69.00 -111.01 102.43
N ASP A 73 69.05 -111.88 101.42
CA ASP A 73 69.73 -113.19 101.39
C ASP A 73 69.06 -114.29 102.23
N THR A 74 69.06 -115.49 101.63
CA THR A 74 68.83 -116.85 102.17
C THR A 74 67.41 -117.42 102.18
N GLU A 75 67.21 -118.28 101.18
CA GLU A 75 66.35 -119.45 101.18
C GLU A 75 66.96 -120.59 102.03
N ILE A 76 66.09 -121.39 102.67
CA ILE A 76 66.24 -122.84 103.01
C ILE A 76 67.23 -123.14 104.18
N GLU A 77 66.90 -123.84 105.28
CA GLU A 77 66.50 -125.25 105.38
C GLU A 77 66.03 -125.66 106.80
N ALA A 78 65.45 -126.86 106.92
CA ALA A 78 64.69 -127.38 108.06
C ALA A 78 65.42 -128.41 108.95
N ALA A 79 64.87 -128.59 110.17
CA ALA A 79 64.73 -129.84 110.95
C ALA A 79 65.94 -130.62 111.57
N ALA A 80 65.73 -130.98 112.86
CA ALA A 80 66.12 -132.21 113.61
C ALA A 80 67.56 -132.39 114.15
N LYS A 81 67.87 -133.12 115.23
CA LYS A 81 67.26 -133.44 116.56
C LYS A 81 68.36 -134.17 117.39
N ALA A 82 68.25 -134.12 118.72
CA ALA A 82 69.06 -134.73 119.79
C ALA A 82 69.79 -136.09 119.60
N GLY A 83 70.93 -136.26 120.31
CA GLY A 83 71.15 -137.44 121.19
C GLY A 83 72.48 -138.25 121.15
N LYS A 84 73.27 -138.15 122.24
CA LYS A 84 73.88 -139.22 123.07
C LYS A 84 74.85 -140.30 122.49
N ASN A 85 76.07 -140.29 123.08
CA ASN A 85 76.82 -141.41 123.70
C ASN A 85 77.46 -142.56 122.89
N LYS A 86 78.78 -142.72 123.15
CA LYS A 86 79.48 -143.95 123.65
C LYS A 86 80.27 -144.83 122.65
N LEU A 87 81.57 -144.97 122.99
CA LEU A 87 82.53 -146.06 122.68
C LEU A 87 82.97 -146.24 121.21
N LYS A 88 84.22 -145.88 120.87
CA LYS A 88 85.48 -146.67 120.92
C LYS A 88 85.71 -147.56 119.68
N ASP A 89 86.92 -147.37 119.17
CA ASP A 89 87.72 -148.22 118.28
C ASP A 89 87.35 -148.22 116.79
N MET A 90 88.23 -147.63 115.97
CA MET A 90 88.94 -148.26 114.83
C MET A 90 89.47 -147.18 113.86
N ASN A 91 90.76 -146.86 113.99
CA ASN A 91 91.51 -146.02 113.05
C ASN A 91 91.58 -146.68 111.66
N GLY A 92 90.92 -146.08 110.67
CA GLY A 92 90.98 -146.50 109.27
C GLY A 92 90.02 -145.79 108.29
N VAL A 93 89.21 -144.82 108.73
CA VAL A 93 88.07 -144.26 107.94
C VAL A 93 88.23 -142.76 107.57
N ASP A 94 89.21 -142.04 108.13
CA ASP A 94 89.32 -140.58 108.01
C ASP A 94 89.74 -140.05 106.61
N ASN A 95 90.13 -140.92 105.67
CA ASN A 95 90.50 -140.49 104.31
C ASN A 95 89.32 -140.48 103.31
N HIS A 96 88.23 -141.22 103.59
CA HIS A 96 87.09 -141.31 102.67
C HIS A 96 86.04 -140.21 102.89
N ILE A 97 85.94 -139.65 104.10
CA ILE A 97 84.98 -138.58 104.43
C ILE A 97 85.41 -137.25 103.78
N ALA A 98 86.70 -136.92 103.82
CA ALA A 98 87.23 -135.72 103.16
C ALA A 98 87.09 -135.75 101.62
N GLN A 99 87.19 -136.94 101.01
CA GLN A 99 86.93 -137.10 99.57
C GLN A 99 85.45 -136.90 99.22
N HIS A 100 84.53 -137.35 100.10
CA HIS A 100 83.10 -137.21 99.86
C HIS A 100 82.61 -135.77 100.04
N GLU A 101 83.18 -135.03 101.00
CA GLU A 101 82.90 -133.60 101.17
C GLU A 101 83.42 -132.77 100.00
N HIS A 102 84.63 -133.05 99.50
CA HIS A 102 85.15 -132.40 98.30
C HIS A 102 84.29 -132.67 97.06
N GLU A 103 83.77 -133.89 96.90
CA GLU A 103 82.91 -134.24 95.76
C GLU A 103 81.54 -133.55 95.85
N ILE A 104 80.95 -133.43 97.04
CA ILE A 104 79.71 -132.65 97.24
C ILE A 104 79.96 -131.17 96.94
N THR A 105 81.10 -130.63 97.37
CA THR A 105 81.46 -129.22 97.11
C THR A 105 81.70 -128.97 95.62
N LYS A 106 82.29 -129.93 94.92
CA LYS A 106 82.49 -129.88 93.47
C LYS A 106 81.14 -129.93 92.74
N GLN A 107 80.26 -130.86 93.11
CA GLN A 107 78.92 -130.98 92.51
C GLN A 107 78.05 -129.75 92.79
N THR A 108 78.15 -129.16 93.98
CA THR A 108 77.44 -127.90 94.29
C THR A 108 78.02 -126.71 93.54
N ASN A 109 79.34 -126.63 93.36
CA ASN A 109 79.96 -125.59 92.54
C ASN A 109 79.63 -125.75 91.05
N GLU A 110 79.59 -126.97 90.53
CA GLU A 110 79.16 -127.26 89.15
C GLU A 110 77.68 -126.90 88.97
N ALA A 111 76.79 -127.33 89.87
CA ALA A 111 75.38 -126.97 89.85
C ALA A 111 75.14 -125.46 89.99
N LEU A 112 75.93 -124.76 90.81
CA LEU A 112 75.86 -123.31 90.95
C LEU A 112 76.35 -122.60 89.67
N THR A 113 77.38 -123.15 89.02
CA THR A 113 77.89 -122.63 87.74
C THR A 113 76.88 -122.83 86.63
N GLU A 114 76.25 -124.00 86.56
CA GLU A 114 75.16 -124.29 85.61
C GLU A 114 73.94 -123.41 85.88
N HIS A 115 73.52 -123.26 87.14
CA HIS A 115 72.43 -122.37 87.51
C HIS A 115 72.73 -120.91 87.18
N MET A 116 73.98 -120.47 87.37
CA MET A 116 74.43 -119.13 86.99
C MET A 116 74.45 -118.95 85.46
N GLN A 117 74.88 -119.96 84.72
CA GLN A 117 74.90 -119.94 83.25
C GLN A 117 73.49 -119.98 82.66
N GLU A 118 72.59 -120.77 83.24
CA GLU A 118 71.17 -120.80 82.89
C GLU A 118 70.48 -119.48 83.26
N SER A 119 70.81 -118.88 84.40
CA SER A 119 70.34 -117.55 84.81
C SER A 119 70.82 -116.46 83.86
N LEU A 120 72.08 -116.53 83.40
CA LEU A 120 72.61 -115.63 82.38
C LEU A 120 71.87 -115.78 81.05
N GLN A 121 71.65 -117.02 80.57
CA GLN A 121 70.86 -117.26 79.35
C GLN A 121 69.39 -116.83 79.49
N LYS A 122 68.78 -117.09 80.65
CA LYS A 122 67.43 -116.61 80.99
C LYS A 122 67.36 -115.09 81.14
N SER A 123 68.47 -114.40 81.42
CA SER A 123 68.55 -112.94 81.44
C SER A 123 68.85 -112.33 80.06
N GLU A 124 69.47 -113.08 79.16
CA GLU A 124 69.85 -112.64 77.82
C GLU A 124 68.63 -112.50 76.91
N THR A 125 67.63 -113.38 77.06
CA THR A 125 66.35 -113.30 76.35
C THR A 125 65.54 -112.02 76.67
N PRO A 126 65.26 -111.67 77.94
CA PRO A 126 64.61 -110.41 78.28
C PRO A 126 65.49 -109.20 77.94
N ARG A 127 66.82 -109.32 77.98
CA ARG A 127 67.74 -108.24 77.55
C ARG A 127 67.64 -107.95 76.05
N ASN A 128 67.63 -109.00 75.21
CA ASN A 128 67.41 -108.85 73.76
C ASN A 128 66.00 -108.34 73.44
N GLN A 129 64.98 -108.77 74.20
CA GLN A 129 63.64 -108.21 74.10
C GLN A 129 63.62 -106.73 74.49
N LEU A 130 64.34 -106.33 75.55
CA LEU A 130 64.45 -104.93 75.98
C LEU A 130 65.13 -104.07 74.93
N ASP A 131 66.22 -104.55 74.31
CA ASP A 131 66.92 -103.84 73.23
C ASP A 131 66.04 -103.68 71.99
N ASN A 132 65.28 -104.71 71.62
CA ASN A 132 64.33 -104.64 70.51
C ASN A 132 63.18 -103.67 70.82
N VAL A 133 62.59 -103.76 72.00
CA VAL A 133 61.57 -102.82 72.46
C VAL A 133 62.12 -101.39 72.49
N SER A 134 63.37 -101.19 72.92
CA SER A 134 64.01 -99.87 72.91
C SER A 134 64.17 -99.33 71.49
N LYS A 135 64.58 -100.16 70.52
CA LYS A 135 64.67 -99.76 69.11
C LYS A 135 63.30 -99.44 68.52
N GLU A 136 62.27 -100.22 68.85
CA GLU A 136 60.89 -99.97 68.42
C GLU A 136 60.34 -98.68 69.04
N VAL A 137 60.66 -98.39 70.31
CA VAL A 137 60.29 -97.14 70.98
C VAL A 137 60.96 -95.96 70.31
N GLU A 138 62.27 -96.02 70.01
CA GLU A 138 62.96 -94.93 69.29
C GLU A 138 62.41 -94.73 67.88
N SER A 139 62.21 -95.80 67.11
CA SER A 139 61.55 -95.74 65.79
C SER A 139 60.15 -95.12 65.87
N SER A 140 59.38 -95.51 66.90
CA SER A 140 58.04 -94.95 67.15
C SER A 140 58.09 -93.47 67.55
N LYS A 141 59.09 -93.04 68.31
CA LYS A 141 59.30 -91.63 68.67
C LYS A 141 59.66 -90.79 67.45
N GLU A 142 60.54 -91.28 66.58
CA GLU A 142 60.90 -90.59 65.34
C GLU A 142 59.68 -90.46 64.41
N ALA A 143 58.91 -91.54 64.24
CA ALA A 143 57.66 -91.51 63.48
C ALA A 143 56.63 -90.53 64.09
N LEU A 144 56.50 -90.49 65.42
CA LEU A 144 55.64 -89.53 66.13
C LEU A 144 56.11 -88.08 65.88
N ALA A 145 57.41 -87.83 65.93
CA ALA A 145 57.97 -86.49 65.68
C ALA A 145 57.70 -86.04 64.23
N SER A 146 57.88 -86.94 63.26
CA SER A 146 57.58 -86.68 61.85
C SER A 146 56.10 -86.38 61.63
N THR A 147 55.22 -87.24 62.13
CA THR A 147 53.75 -87.04 62.00
C THR A 147 53.29 -85.77 62.71
N LYS A 148 53.90 -85.40 63.84
CA LYS A 148 53.63 -84.11 64.50
C LYS A 148 54.05 -82.92 63.64
N ALA A 149 55.21 -82.97 63.00
CA ALA A 149 55.67 -81.90 62.11
C ALA A 149 54.76 -81.77 60.87
N GLU A 150 54.33 -82.89 60.29
CA GLU A 150 53.37 -82.92 59.20
C GLU A 150 52.01 -82.34 59.61
N LEU A 151 51.53 -82.67 60.82
CA LEU A 151 50.28 -82.14 61.37
C LEU A 151 50.34 -80.62 61.56
N GLU A 152 51.45 -80.09 62.10
CA GLU A 152 51.66 -78.64 62.22
C GLU A 152 51.72 -77.95 60.85
N SER A 153 52.44 -78.55 59.89
CA SER A 153 52.50 -78.07 58.51
C SER A 153 51.11 -78.07 57.85
N ALA A 154 50.33 -79.14 58.01
CA ALA A 154 48.96 -79.21 57.51
C ALA A 154 48.06 -78.16 58.18
N ASN A 155 48.20 -77.95 59.49
CA ASN A 155 47.43 -76.94 60.23
C ASN A 155 47.73 -75.52 59.75
N THR A 156 48.99 -75.18 59.45
CA THR A 156 49.34 -73.87 58.89
C THR A 156 48.75 -73.67 57.49
N LYS A 157 48.80 -74.69 56.63
CA LYS A 157 48.17 -74.66 55.30
C LYS A 157 46.65 -74.54 55.38
N ILE A 158 45.99 -75.24 56.31
CA ILE A 158 44.54 -75.11 56.55
C ILE A 158 44.18 -73.70 56.99
N LYS A 159 44.99 -73.08 57.86
CA LYS A 159 44.77 -71.68 58.28
C LYS A 159 44.92 -70.72 57.10
N ALA A 160 45.95 -70.87 56.28
CA ALA A 160 46.19 -70.03 55.11
C ALA A 160 45.06 -70.16 54.05
N THR A 161 44.69 -71.39 53.69
CA THR A 161 43.60 -71.64 52.73
C THR A 161 42.25 -71.15 53.26
N LYS A 162 42.01 -71.22 54.57
CA LYS A 162 40.81 -70.64 55.19
C LYS A 162 40.77 -69.13 55.05
N THR A 163 41.89 -68.43 55.26
CA THR A 163 41.96 -66.97 55.08
C THR A 163 41.75 -66.58 53.62
N GLU A 164 42.40 -67.28 52.67
CA GLU A 164 42.21 -67.06 51.24
C GLU A 164 40.75 -67.28 50.82
N LEU A 165 40.09 -68.31 51.35
CA LEU A 165 38.67 -68.57 51.09
C LEU A 165 37.76 -67.46 51.64
N GLU A 166 38.07 -66.92 52.81
CA GLU A 166 37.33 -65.78 53.38
C GLU A 166 37.49 -64.51 52.54
N ASP A 167 38.69 -64.24 52.04
CA ASP A 167 38.96 -63.07 51.22
C ASP A 167 38.34 -63.20 49.82
N ALA A 168 38.45 -64.36 49.18
CA ALA A 168 37.76 -64.66 47.92
C ALA A 168 36.22 -64.53 48.06
N ARG A 169 35.66 -64.92 49.21
CA ARG A 169 34.22 -64.71 49.49
C ARG A 169 33.85 -63.23 49.63
N LYS A 170 34.69 -62.42 50.26
CA LYS A 170 34.46 -60.97 50.36
C LYS A 170 34.50 -60.32 48.98
N GLU A 171 35.47 -60.71 48.16
CA GLU A 171 35.62 -60.21 46.79
C GLU A 171 34.44 -60.64 45.91
N ALA A 172 34.04 -61.91 45.94
CA ALA A 172 32.86 -62.39 45.22
C ALA A 172 31.56 -61.69 45.64
N LYS A 173 31.45 -61.30 46.92
CA LYS A 173 30.32 -60.51 47.39
C LYS A 173 30.37 -59.07 46.86
N ALA A 174 31.54 -58.45 46.87
CA ALA A 174 31.73 -57.09 46.36
C ALA A 174 31.47 -57.00 44.84
N THR A 175 31.94 -57.98 44.06
CA THR A 175 31.70 -58.05 42.61
C THR A 175 30.23 -58.28 42.30
N LYS A 176 29.52 -59.10 43.08
CA LYS A 176 28.07 -59.27 42.95
C LYS A 176 27.31 -57.97 43.21
N GLU A 177 27.64 -57.25 44.28
CA GLU A 177 27.02 -55.95 44.60
C GLU A 177 27.29 -54.91 43.49
N ALA A 178 28.50 -54.89 42.94
CA ALA A 178 28.83 -54.04 41.80
C ALA A 178 28.05 -54.42 40.53
N HIS A 179 27.89 -55.72 40.26
CA HIS A 179 27.11 -56.19 39.12
C HIS A 179 25.64 -55.76 39.22
N GLU A 180 25.01 -55.95 40.38
CA GLU A 180 23.62 -55.51 40.63
C GLU A 180 23.47 -53.99 40.44
N GLN A 181 24.46 -53.19 40.87
CA GLN A 181 24.47 -51.74 40.66
C GLN A 181 24.55 -51.39 39.16
N THR A 182 25.50 -51.99 38.42
CA THR A 182 25.63 -51.75 36.97
C THR A 182 24.41 -52.20 36.18
N GLN A 183 23.74 -53.27 36.62
CA GLN A 183 22.50 -53.74 36.00
C GLN A 183 21.37 -52.72 36.21
N SER A 184 21.25 -52.14 37.40
CA SER A 184 20.27 -51.07 37.65
C SER A 184 20.53 -49.82 36.82
N GLU A 185 21.80 -49.44 36.64
CA GLU A 185 22.19 -48.30 35.81
C GLU A 185 21.90 -48.56 34.32
N LEU A 186 22.15 -49.78 33.84
CA LEU A 186 21.84 -50.19 32.48
C LEU A 186 20.33 -50.10 32.18
N GLU A 187 19.48 -50.57 33.10
CA GLU A 187 18.03 -50.47 32.92
C GLU A 187 17.54 -49.02 32.96
N SER A 188 18.12 -48.16 33.81
CA SER A 188 17.84 -46.71 33.80
C SER A 188 18.22 -46.08 32.46
N ALA A 189 19.42 -46.36 31.95
CA ALA A 189 19.90 -45.83 30.68
C ALA A 189 19.04 -46.31 29.49
N LYS A 190 18.53 -47.56 29.53
CA LYS A 190 17.61 -48.07 28.51
C LYS A 190 16.29 -47.29 28.47
N GLU A 191 15.71 -47.00 29.63
CA GLU A 191 14.47 -46.21 29.70
C GLU A 191 14.71 -44.76 29.25
N GLU A 192 15.85 -44.16 29.60
CA GLU A 192 16.23 -42.83 29.09
C GLU A 192 16.37 -42.79 27.57
N VAL A 193 17.05 -43.78 26.97
CA VAL A 193 17.18 -43.89 25.50
C VAL A 193 15.82 -44.06 24.83
N LYS A 194 14.91 -44.83 25.45
CA LYS A 194 13.53 -44.99 24.95
C LYS A 194 12.79 -43.65 24.98
N ALA A 195 12.84 -42.93 26.09
CA ALA A 195 12.22 -41.62 26.23
C ALA A 195 12.76 -40.60 25.20
N ILE A 196 14.08 -40.58 24.96
CA ILE A 196 14.69 -39.72 23.94
C ILE A 196 14.21 -40.10 22.54
N ARG A 197 14.12 -41.40 22.23
CA ARG A 197 13.63 -41.85 20.91
C ARG A 197 12.18 -41.45 20.68
N ASP A 198 11.32 -41.55 21.70
CA ASP A 198 9.92 -41.13 21.62
C ASP A 198 9.80 -39.61 21.43
N ALA A 199 10.59 -38.82 22.17
CA ALA A 199 10.65 -37.37 21.99
C ALA A 199 11.18 -36.95 20.61
N HIS A 200 12.18 -37.66 20.07
CA HIS A 200 12.67 -37.45 18.72
C HIS A 200 11.57 -37.74 17.67
N ALA A 201 10.82 -38.82 17.83
CA ALA A 201 9.72 -39.15 16.92
C ALA A 201 8.62 -38.06 16.94
N GLN A 202 8.30 -37.53 18.13
CA GLN A 202 7.33 -36.43 18.26
C GLN A 202 7.81 -35.15 17.56
N THR A 203 9.05 -34.73 17.85
CA THR A 203 9.62 -33.51 17.23
C THR A 203 9.75 -33.62 15.72
N GLN A 204 10.03 -34.82 15.20
CA GLN A 204 10.03 -35.09 13.76
C GLN A 204 8.63 -34.93 13.15
N ALA A 205 7.58 -35.45 13.80
CA ALA A 205 6.20 -35.29 13.34
C ALA A 205 5.75 -33.81 13.35
N GLU A 206 6.16 -33.05 14.38
CA GLU A 206 5.92 -31.61 14.46
C GLU A 206 6.62 -30.85 13.33
N LEU A 207 7.86 -31.23 13.00
CA LEU A 207 8.62 -30.65 11.89
C LEU A 207 7.95 -30.92 10.52
N GLU A 208 7.48 -32.14 10.29
CA GLU A 208 6.75 -32.51 9.08
C GLU A 208 5.44 -31.72 8.95
N SER A 209 4.70 -31.56 10.05
CA SER A 209 3.48 -30.73 10.10
C SER A 209 3.77 -29.26 9.80
N ALA A 210 4.82 -28.69 10.42
CA ALA A 210 5.24 -27.31 10.17
C ALA A 210 5.65 -27.09 8.71
N ASN A 211 6.34 -28.06 8.10
CA ASN A 211 6.69 -28.00 6.68
C ASN A 211 5.46 -28.07 5.75
N ALA A 212 4.45 -28.87 6.09
CA ALA A 212 3.18 -28.89 5.36
C ALA A 212 2.46 -27.54 5.43
N VAL A 213 2.44 -26.91 6.61
CA VAL A 213 1.89 -25.56 6.78
C VAL A 213 2.66 -24.53 5.96
N LYS A 214 4.01 -24.58 5.99
CA LYS A 214 4.87 -23.71 5.17
C LYS A 214 4.54 -23.83 3.68
N ALA A 215 4.41 -25.05 3.16
CA ALA A 215 4.07 -25.28 1.75
C ALA A 215 2.68 -24.70 1.39
N SER A 216 1.69 -24.86 2.28
CA SER A 216 0.35 -24.29 2.11
C SER A 216 0.37 -22.76 2.08
N LEU A 217 1.10 -22.12 3.00
CA LEU A 217 1.25 -20.66 3.03
C LEU A 217 1.98 -20.14 1.80
N GLN A 218 3.02 -20.84 1.34
CA GLN A 218 3.75 -20.46 0.13
C GLN A 218 2.87 -20.54 -1.12
N LYS A 219 1.99 -21.55 -1.22
CA LYS A 219 0.99 -21.61 -2.29
C LYS A 219 0.05 -20.41 -2.23
N LYS A 220 -0.52 -20.09 -1.06
CA LYS A 220 -1.41 -18.93 -0.90
C LYS A 220 -0.72 -17.61 -1.27
N LEU A 221 0.55 -17.45 -0.89
CA LEU A 221 1.34 -16.27 -1.25
C LEU A 221 1.46 -16.11 -2.77
N ASN A 222 1.75 -17.20 -3.48
CA ASN A 222 1.85 -17.19 -4.94
C ASN A 222 0.49 -16.89 -5.60
N ASP A 223 -0.59 -17.50 -5.11
CA ASP A 223 -1.95 -17.26 -5.61
C ASP A 223 -2.35 -15.79 -5.43
N SER A 224 -2.06 -15.19 -4.27
CA SER A 224 -2.29 -13.77 -4.02
C SER A 224 -1.42 -12.86 -4.89
N SER A 225 -0.16 -13.22 -5.14
CA SER A 225 0.71 -12.47 -6.05
C SER A 225 0.13 -12.44 -7.47
N ALA A 226 -0.34 -13.58 -7.98
CA ALA A 226 -0.97 -13.66 -9.30
C ALA A 226 -2.25 -12.82 -9.38
N GLN A 227 -3.03 -12.74 -8.30
CA GLN A 227 -4.21 -11.86 -8.23
C GLN A 227 -3.83 -10.38 -8.29
N ILE A 228 -2.76 -9.97 -7.59
CA ILE A 228 -2.25 -8.60 -7.64
C ILE A 228 -1.83 -8.22 -9.07
N ASP A 229 -1.13 -9.10 -9.77
CA ASP A 229 -0.71 -8.87 -11.16
C ASP A 229 -1.91 -8.73 -12.11
N SER A 230 -2.94 -9.55 -11.94
CA SER A 230 -4.19 -9.44 -12.70
C SER A 230 -4.88 -8.10 -12.46
N LEU A 231 -5.05 -7.71 -11.20
CA LEU A 231 -5.68 -6.43 -10.83
C LEU A 231 -4.89 -5.24 -11.35
N ASN A 232 -3.56 -5.29 -11.32
CA ASN A 232 -2.72 -4.24 -11.88
C ASN A 232 -2.91 -4.09 -13.40
N SER A 233 -3.06 -5.21 -14.13
CA SER A 233 -3.39 -5.19 -15.56
C SER A 233 -4.77 -4.54 -15.82
N GLU A 234 -5.78 -4.88 -15.02
CA GLU A 234 -7.11 -4.26 -15.12
C GLU A 234 -7.08 -2.76 -14.86
N VAL A 235 -6.35 -2.31 -13.83
CA VAL A 235 -6.17 -0.88 -13.53
C VAL A 235 -5.53 -0.16 -14.70
N MET A 236 -4.52 -0.76 -15.36
CA MET A 236 -3.89 -0.17 -16.55
C MET A 236 -4.87 -0.05 -17.73
N GLN A 237 -5.70 -1.07 -17.95
CA GLN A 237 -6.75 -1.00 -18.98
C GLN A 237 -7.79 0.09 -18.69
N LEU A 238 -8.20 0.23 -17.43
CA LEU A 238 -9.13 1.30 -17.02
C LEU A 238 -8.52 2.68 -17.19
N LYS A 239 -7.23 2.84 -16.89
CA LYS A 239 -6.50 4.11 -17.09
C LYS A 239 -6.42 4.51 -18.56
N ASP A 240 -6.18 3.55 -19.46
CA ASP A 240 -6.23 3.78 -20.91
C ASP A 240 -7.64 4.18 -21.38
N LYS A 241 -8.67 3.47 -20.92
CA LYS A 241 -10.08 3.82 -21.20
C LYS A 241 -10.44 5.23 -20.70
N MET A 242 -10.01 5.63 -19.50
CA MET A 242 -10.21 6.99 -19.00
C MET A 242 -9.52 8.03 -19.88
N SER A 243 -8.28 7.76 -20.32
CA SER A 243 -7.55 8.69 -21.20
C SER A 243 -8.27 8.87 -22.54
N LYS A 244 -8.84 7.80 -23.10
CA LYS A 244 -9.66 7.85 -24.32
C LYS A 244 -10.96 8.63 -24.12
N LEU A 245 -11.61 8.47 -22.96
CA LEU A 245 -12.83 9.22 -22.63
C LEU A 245 -12.56 10.71 -22.46
N GLU A 246 -11.46 11.10 -21.81
CA GLU A 246 -11.07 12.51 -21.68
C GLU A 246 -10.80 13.16 -23.05
N LEU A 247 -10.13 12.45 -23.95
CA LEU A 247 -9.94 12.92 -25.33
C LEU A 247 -11.27 13.08 -26.06
N ALA A 248 -12.18 12.10 -25.94
CA ALA A 248 -13.50 12.16 -26.55
C ALA A 248 -14.34 13.33 -26.01
N LYS A 249 -14.27 13.59 -24.70
CA LYS A 249 -14.91 14.73 -24.06
C LYS A 249 -14.38 16.06 -24.61
N GLY A 250 -13.06 16.22 -24.70
CA GLY A 250 -12.46 17.42 -25.30
C GLY A 250 -12.91 17.65 -26.75
N ASN A 251 -13.02 16.58 -27.55
CA ASN A 251 -13.54 16.67 -28.92
C ASN A 251 -15.02 17.10 -28.94
N LEU A 252 -15.85 16.61 -28.02
CA LEU A 252 -17.26 17.01 -27.90
C LEU A 252 -17.40 18.48 -27.52
N GLU A 253 -16.58 18.97 -26.58
CA GLU A 253 -16.56 20.38 -26.18
C GLU A 253 -16.17 21.30 -27.36
N GLN A 254 -15.17 20.90 -28.15
CA GLN A 254 -14.79 21.63 -29.37
C GLN A 254 -15.91 21.63 -30.42
N LEU A 255 -16.59 20.51 -30.62
CA LEU A 255 -17.72 20.42 -31.54
C LEU A 255 -18.89 21.28 -31.07
N ALA A 256 -19.18 21.30 -29.77
CA ALA A 256 -20.22 22.16 -29.20
C ALA A 256 -19.92 23.64 -29.44
N ALA A 257 -18.67 24.07 -29.26
CA ALA A 257 -18.24 25.43 -29.56
C ALA A 257 -18.44 25.78 -31.05
N LYS A 258 -18.01 24.91 -31.97
CA LYS A 258 -18.22 25.09 -33.42
C LYS A 258 -19.69 25.17 -33.81
N ILE A 259 -20.55 24.40 -33.15
CA ILE A 259 -22.00 24.46 -33.36
C ILE A 259 -22.54 25.83 -32.93
N GLU A 260 -22.07 26.37 -31.81
CA GLU A 260 -22.51 27.68 -31.34
C GLU A 260 -22.07 28.80 -32.29
N ASP A 261 -20.81 28.79 -32.73
CA ASP A 261 -20.31 29.74 -33.75
C ASP A 261 -21.13 29.66 -35.05
N SER A 262 -21.49 28.45 -35.49
CA SER A 262 -22.33 28.22 -36.67
C SER A 262 -23.75 28.78 -36.49
N LYS A 263 -24.33 28.67 -35.29
CA LYS A 263 -25.64 29.28 -35.00
C LYS A 263 -25.58 30.80 -35.03
N GLU A 264 -24.52 31.41 -34.47
CA GLU A 264 -24.33 32.87 -34.52
C GLU A 264 -24.21 33.37 -35.97
N LEU A 265 -23.43 32.67 -36.80
CA LEU A 265 -23.32 32.97 -38.24
C LEU A 265 -24.66 32.82 -38.96
N SER A 266 -25.44 31.78 -38.64
CA SER A 266 -26.77 31.57 -39.21
C SER A 266 -27.75 32.68 -38.80
N ALA A 267 -27.75 33.08 -37.53
CA ALA A 267 -28.58 34.18 -37.03
C ALA A 267 -28.20 35.51 -37.71
N LEU A 268 -26.91 35.79 -37.88
CA LEU A 268 -26.45 36.95 -38.64
C LEU A 268 -26.95 36.89 -40.09
N GLY A 269 -26.84 35.74 -40.76
CA GLY A 269 -27.36 35.52 -42.10
C GLY A 269 -28.87 35.80 -42.22
N GLN A 270 -29.67 35.33 -41.25
CA GLN A 270 -31.11 35.61 -41.19
C GLN A 270 -31.39 37.11 -41.03
N THR A 271 -30.67 37.81 -40.15
CA THR A 271 -30.84 39.27 -39.98
C THR A 271 -30.50 40.05 -41.24
N GLN A 272 -29.46 39.62 -41.97
CA GLN A 272 -29.07 40.24 -43.23
C GLN A 272 -30.12 39.98 -44.32
N ALA A 273 -30.69 38.78 -44.39
CA ALA A 273 -31.77 38.46 -45.33
C ALA A 273 -33.00 39.36 -45.09
N VAL A 274 -33.46 39.49 -43.84
CA VAL A 274 -34.57 40.39 -43.49
C VAL A 274 -34.25 41.85 -43.82
N ALA A 275 -33.01 42.29 -43.62
CA ALA A 275 -32.58 43.63 -44.02
C ALA A 275 -32.65 43.81 -45.54
N MET A 276 -32.17 42.84 -46.32
CA MET A 276 -32.25 42.87 -47.79
C MET A 276 -33.71 42.87 -48.28
N GLU A 277 -34.60 42.08 -47.67
CA GLU A 277 -36.04 42.08 -47.99
C GLU A 277 -36.69 43.46 -47.76
N ARG A 278 -36.29 44.18 -46.71
CA ARG A 278 -36.74 45.56 -46.47
C ARG A 278 -36.23 46.52 -47.53
N GLU A 279 -34.98 46.40 -47.96
CA GLU A 279 -34.43 47.23 -49.03
C GLU A 279 -35.11 46.94 -50.38
N LEU A 280 -35.40 45.67 -50.68
CA LEU A 280 -36.21 45.29 -51.86
C LEU A 280 -37.60 45.93 -51.81
N SER A 281 -38.26 45.88 -50.65
CA SER A 281 -39.58 46.52 -50.48
C SER A 281 -39.53 48.04 -50.71
N LYS A 282 -38.45 48.73 -50.29
CA LYS A 282 -38.26 50.16 -50.56
C LYS A 282 -38.05 50.42 -52.05
N ILE A 283 -37.29 49.57 -52.74
CA ILE A 283 -37.10 49.68 -54.18
C ILE A 283 -38.44 49.55 -54.90
N ASP A 284 -39.29 48.61 -54.51
CA ASP A 284 -40.61 48.44 -55.12
C ASP A 284 -41.54 49.64 -54.83
N ALA A 285 -41.48 50.22 -53.64
CA ALA A 285 -42.19 51.47 -53.34
C ALA A 285 -41.69 52.64 -54.21
N LEU A 286 -40.37 52.81 -54.33
CA LEU A 286 -39.78 53.85 -55.18
C LEU A 286 -40.11 53.66 -56.67
N LYS A 287 -40.20 52.41 -57.15
CA LYS A 287 -40.66 52.12 -58.51
C LYS A 287 -42.12 52.54 -58.71
N ALA A 288 -43.00 52.22 -57.76
CA ALA A 288 -44.40 52.64 -57.83
C ALA A 288 -44.56 54.17 -57.81
N ASP A 289 -43.76 54.86 -57.00
CA ASP A 289 -43.70 56.33 -56.99
C ASP A 289 -43.21 56.88 -58.34
N LEU A 290 -42.19 56.26 -58.93
CA LEU A 290 -41.67 56.64 -60.25
C LEU A 290 -42.75 56.47 -61.35
N GLU A 291 -43.48 55.36 -61.36
CA GLU A 291 -44.58 55.11 -62.30
C GLU A 291 -45.71 56.15 -62.13
N ASN A 292 -46.04 56.53 -60.89
CA ASN A 292 -47.03 57.57 -60.62
C ASN A 292 -46.57 58.95 -61.09
N LEU A 293 -45.29 59.29 -60.87
CA LEU A 293 -44.70 60.52 -61.36
C LEU A 293 -44.68 60.56 -62.89
N GLN A 294 -44.35 59.45 -63.55
CA GLN A 294 -44.40 59.33 -65.01
C GLN A 294 -45.81 59.55 -65.55
N ARG A 295 -46.83 58.93 -64.94
CA ARG A 295 -48.24 59.13 -65.31
C ARG A 295 -48.65 60.60 -65.14
N SER A 296 -48.21 61.24 -64.06
CA SER A 296 -48.46 62.67 -63.83
C SER A 296 -47.77 63.55 -64.88
N ASP A 297 -46.53 63.23 -65.25
CA ASP A 297 -45.81 63.92 -66.31
C ASP A 297 -46.54 63.80 -67.66
N GLU A 298 -46.99 62.60 -68.03
CA GLU A 298 -47.80 62.37 -69.24
C GLU A 298 -49.10 63.18 -69.24
N GLU A 299 -49.78 63.29 -68.08
CA GLU A 299 -50.97 64.12 -67.92
C GLU A 299 -50.64 65.61 -68.11
N LYS A 300 -49.54 66.10 -67.51
CA LYS A 300 -49.08 67.49 -67.69
C LYS A 300 -48.65 67.78 -69.11
N GLN A 301 -47.98 66.85 -69.79
CA GLN A 301 -47.64 66.96 -71.20
C GLN A 301 -48.89 67.06 -72.08
N SER A 302 -49.91 66.23 -71.80
CA SER A 302 -51.20 66.28 -72.50
C SER A 302 -51.90 67.63 -72.30
N GLU A 303 -51.85 68.18 -71.09
CA GLU A 303 -52.41 69.49 -70.78
C GLU A 303 -51.65 70.63 -71.48
N ILE A 304 -50.32 70.56 -71.55
CA ILE A 304 -49.51 71.51 -72.32
C ILE A 304 -49.92 71.48 -73.79
N ILE A 305 -50.06 70.29 -74.40
CA ILE A 305 -50.51 70.15 -75.79
C ILE A 305 -51.90 70.78 -75.99
N ARG A 306 -52.82 70.54 -75.05
CA ARG A 306 -54.17 71.14 -75.08
C ARG A 306 -54.12 72.67 -75.00
N LEU A 307 -53.34 73.22 -74.08
CA LEU A 307 -53.16 74.67 -73.92
C LEU A 307 -52.48 75.30 -75.14
N MET A 308 -51.49 74.64 -75.74
CA MET A 308 -50.87 75.08 -76.99
C MET A 308 -51.88 75.16 -78.14
N ALA A 309 -52.76 74.16 -78.27
CA ALA A 309 -53.83 74.18 -79.27
C ALA A 309 -54.84 75.32 -79.03
N GLN A 310 -55.22 75.57 -77.76
CA GLN A 310 -56.07 76.71 -77.40
C GLN A 310 -55.38 78.05 -77.70
N LEU A 311 -54.08 78.17 -77.44
CA LEU A 311 -53.33 79.37 -77.76
C LEU A 311 -53.39 79.65 -79.26
N GLN A 312 -53.12 78.65 -80.10
CA GLN A 312 -53.19 78.77 -81.56
C GLN A 312 -54.58 79.21 -82.07
N THR A 313 -55.66 78.68 -81.51
CA THR A 313 -57.02 79.11 -81.89
C THR A 313 -57.29 80.55 -81.47
N THR A 314 -56.88 80.95 -80.26
CA THR A 314 -57.04 82.33 -79.80
C THR A 314 -56.20 83.32 -80.60
N GLU A 315 -54.99 82.96 -81.01
CA GLU A 315 -54.14 83.77 -81.90
C GLU A 315 -54.80 83.95 -83.27
N ALA A 316 -55.37 82.87 -83.83
CA ALA A 316 -56.10 82.93 -85.09
C ALA A 316 -57.35 83.83 -84.99
N ASP A 317 -58.10 83.74 -83.90
CA ASP A 317 -59.27 84.59 -83.65
C ASP A 317 -58.86 86.05 -83.42
N ALA A 318 -57.78 86.32 -82.69
CA ALA A 318 -57.23 87.66 -82.52
C ALA A 318 -56.79 88.26 -83.86
N MET A 319 -56.19 87.45 -84.75
CA MET A 319 -55.82 87.86 -86.10
C MET A 319 -57.04 88.18 -86.97
N ARG A 320 -58.10 87.36 -86.89
CA ARG A 320 -59.39 87.64 -87.55
C ARG A 320 -60.00 88.95 -87.05
N LEU A 321 -60.07 89.15 -85.74
CA LEU A 321 -60.59 90.38 -85.14
C LEU A 321 -59.77 91.60 -85.56
N ARG A 322 -58.43 91.49 -85.60
CA ARG A 322 -57.56 92.56 -86.11
C ARG A 322 -57.88 92.89 -87.56
N ASN A 323 -58.04 91.88 -88.42
CA ASN A 323 -58.43 92.09 -89.82
C ASN A 323 -59.82 92.74 -89.95
N THR A 324 -60.79 92.33 -89.14
CA THR A 324 -62.13 92.95 -89.11
C THR A 324 -62.05 94.40 -88.63
N LEU A 325 -61.23 94.69 -87.62
CA LEU A 325 -61.01 96.04 -87.11
C LEU A 325 -60.37 96.94 -88.17
N VAL A 326 -59.36 96.46 -88.88
CA VAL A 326 -58.74 97.23 -89.98
C VAL A 326 -59.77 97.52 -91.08
N LYS A 327 -60.62 96.54 -91.42
CA LYS A 327 -61.72 96.75 -92.38
C LYS A 327 -62.73 97.78 -91.86
N SER A 328 -63.13 97.71 -90.60
CA SER A 328 -64.09 98.66 -90.04
C SER A 328 -63.51 100.07 -89.91
N GLN A 329 -62.22 100.20 -89.57
CA GLN A 329 -61.49 101.47 -89.61
C GLN A 329 -61.45 102.06 -91.02
N ALA A 330 -61.13 101.27 -92.04
CA ALA A 330 -61.17 101.75 -93.43
C ALA A 330 -62.57 102.22 -93.84
N THR A 331 -63.64 101.50 -93.44
CA THR A 331 -65.02 101.96 -93.70
C THR A 331 -65.40 103.19 -92.90
N ALA A 332 -64.83 103.38 -91.71
CA ALA A 332 -65.06 104.56 -90.89
C ALA A 332 -64.36 105.79 -91.49
N GLU A 333 -63.12 105.64 -91.96
CA GLU A 333 -62.40 106.67 -92.72
C GLU A 333 -63.14 107.04 -94.02
N GLU A 334 -63.71 106.06 -94.72
CA GLU A 334 -64.51 106.29 -95.92
C GLU A 334 -65.85 106.99 -95.59
N ALA A 335 -66.48 106.66 -94.46
CA ALA A 335 -67.66 107.37 -93.97
C ALA A 335 -67.33 108.80 -93.48
N GLU A 336 -66.16 109.01 -92.87
CA GLU A 336 -65.67 110.32 -92.45
C GLU A 336 -65.37 111.20 -93.66
N LYS A 337 -64.77 110.65 -94.72
CA LYS A 337 -64.60 111.30 -96.02
C LYS A 337 -65.95 111.71 -96.63
N LEU A 338 -66.93 110.80 -96.63
CA LEU A 338 -68.29 111.08 -97.13
C LEU A 338 -69.04 112.13 -96.29
N LEU A 339 -68.71 112.29 -95.01
CA LEU A 339 -69.25 113.36 -94.15
C LEU A 339 -68.55 114.70 -94.38
N LEU A 340 -67.27 114.70 -94.74
CA LEU A 340 -66.56 115.90 -95.17
C LEU A 340 -67.08 116.41 -96.52
N ASP A 341 -67.32 115.52 -97.47
CA ASP A 341 -67.86 115.88 -98.80
C ASP A 341 -69.30 116.43 -98.71
N ALA A 342 -70.10 115.96 -97.75
CA ALA A 342 -71.46 116.46 -97.51
C ALA A 342 -71.53 117.85 -96.86
N ARG A 343 -70.40 118.45 -96.47
CA ARG A 343 -70.34 119.77 -95.81
C ARG A 343 -70.08 120.94 -96.77
N GLY A 344 -70.04 120.67 -98.08
CA GLY A 344 -69.64 121.64 -99.11
C GLY A 344 -70.73 122.13 -100.08
N GLU A 345 -71.96 121.61 -100.06
CA GLU A 345 -73.00 122.01 -101.03
C GLU A 345 -74.30 122.48 -100.35
N GLU A 346 -74.40 123.80 -100.21
CA GLU A 346 -75.64 124.54 -100.05
C GLU A 346 -76.48 124.44 -101.34
N SER A 347 -77.74 124.02 -101.24
CA SER A 347 -78.91 124.65 -101.86
C SER A 347 -80.01 123.64 -102.18
N THR A 348 -81.23 124.06 -101.90
CA THR A 348 -82.54 123.51 -102.27
C THR A 348 -83.21 122.52 -101.31
N HIS A 349 -84.48 122.82 -101.12
CA HIS A 349 -85.40 122.46 -100.06
C HIS A 349 -86.17 121.20 -100.48
N ASP A 350 -85.57 120.00 -100.31
CA ASP A 350 -86.31 118.72 -100.24
C ASP A 350 -85.43 117.52 -99.76
N VAL A 351 -84.56 117.71 -98.76
CA VAL A 351 -83.60 116.68 -98.27
C VAL A 351 -83.61 116.52 -96.74
N SER A 352 -84.80 116.60 -96.12
CA SER A 352 -84.93 116.48 -94.64
C SER A 352 -85.20 115.05 -94.16
N ILE A 353 -85.82 114.16 -94.96
CA ILE A 353 -86.22 112.80 -94.52
C ILE A 353 -85.13 111.74 -94.81
N GLU A 354 -84.41 111.87 -95.92
CA GLU A 354 -83.32 110.95 -96.30
C GLU A 354 -82.11 111.08 -95.35
N ASN A 355 -81.82 112.30 -94.90
CA ASN A 355 -80.70 112.60 -94.00
C ASN A 355 -80.96 112.14 -92.56
N GLU A 356 -82.18 112.26 -92.04
CA GLU A 356 -82.54 111.64 -90.75
C GLU A 356 -82.44 110.11 -90.79
N SER A 357 -82.84 109.49 -91.91
CA SER A 357 -82.68 108.03 -92.09
C SER A 357 -81.21 107.61 -92.23
N ARG A 358 -80.34 108.46 -92.80
CA ARG A 358 -78.89 108.22 -92.84
C ARG A 358 -78.25 108.39 -91.47
N LEU A 359 -78.65 109.42 -90.72
CA LEU A 359 -78.15 109.67 -89.37
C LEU A 359 -78.58 108.55 -88.41
N ALA A 360 -79.84 108.10 -88.45
CA ALA A 360 -80.32 106.98 -87.64
C ALA A 360 -79.60 105.65 -87.99
N ARG A 361 -79.30 105.40 -89.27
CA ARG A 361 -78.49 104.24 -89.68
C ARG A 361 -77.04 104.33 -89.22
N MET A 362 -76.47 105.53 -89.19
CA MET A 362 -75.12 105.78 -88.66
C MET A 362 -75.08 105.63 -87.14
N GLU A 363 -76.06 106.17 -86.42
CA GLU A 363 -76.19 106.03 -84.97
C GLU A 363 -76.37 104.55 -84.56
N ALA A 364 -77.17 103.78 -85.31
CA ALA A 364 -77.31 102.34 -85.09
C ALA A 364 -75.99 101.57 -85.33
N LYS A 365 -75.21 101.94 -86.36
CA LYS A 365 -73.89 101.37 -86.63
C LYS A 365 -72.87 101.74 -85.53
N CYS A 366 -72.88 102.98 -85.06
CA CYS A 366 -72.04 103.44 -83.95
C CYS A 366 -72.42 102.73 -82.64
N ALA A 367 -73.72 102.57 -82.35
CA ALA A 367 -74.20 101.84 -81.18
C ALA A 367 -73.77 100.36 -81.22
N ALA A 368 -73.85 99.72 -82.40
CA ALA A 368 -73.37 98.35 -82.59
C ALA A 368 -71.84 98.24 -82.39
N ALA A 369 -71.06 99.17 -82.93
CA ALA A 369 -69.61 99.21 -82.75
C ALA A 369 -69.21 99.42 -81.28
N ILE A 370 -69.93 100.30 -80.55
CA ILE A 370 -69.72 100.51 -79.11
C ILE A 370 -70.03 99.24 -78.32
N ALA A 371 -71.10 98.52 -78.68
CA ALA A 371 -71.46 97.24 -78.04
C ALA A 371 -70.40 96.16 -78.28
N GLU A 372 -69.86 96.04 -79.50
CA GLU A 372 -68.75 95.12 -79.78
C GLU A 372 -67.49 95.49 -79.00
N LEU A 373 -67.16 96.78 -78.91
CA LEU A 373 -65.98 97.24 -78.20
C LEU A 373 -66.11 97.02 -76.68
N ALA A 374 -67.32 97.11 -76.13
CA ALA A 374 -67.61 96.73 -74.75
C ALA A 374 -67.45 95.21 -74.53
N ALA A 375 -67.89 94.38 -75.48
CA ALA A 375 -67.70 92.93 -75.42
C ALA A 375 -66.21 92.52 -75.49
N VAL A 376 -65.41 93.21 -76.29
CA VAL A 376 -63.95 93.00 -76.37
C VAL A 376 -63.27 93.41 -75.04
N LYS A 377 -63.66 94.54 -74.44
CA LYS A 377 -63.13 94.95 -73.12
C LYS A 377 -63.46 93.93 -72.03
N ALA A 378 -64.68 93.40 -72.03
CA ALA A 378 -65.09 92.36 -71.08
C ALA A 378 -64.22 91.09 -71.21
N LYS A 379 -63.94 90.62 -72.44
CA LYS A 379 -63.04 89.48 -72.67
C LYS A 379 -61.60 89.73 -72.21
N ARG A 380 -61.07 90.93 -72.44
CA ARG A 380 -59.73 91.32 -71.97
C ARG A 380 -59.64 91.32 -70.45
N ASP A 381 -60.66 91.85 -69.77
CA ASP A 381 -60.66 91.95 -68.31
C ASP A 381 -60.84 90.57 -67.65
N ASP A 382 -61.56 89.64 -68.29
CA ASP A 382 -61.61 88.24 -67.89
C ASP A 382 -60.25 87.54 -68.02
N PHE A 383 -59.56 87.73 -69.15
CA PHE A 383 -58.19 87.23 -69.33
C PHE A 383 -57.21 87.77 -68.28
N ARG A 384 -57.32 89.06 -67.93
CA ARG A 384 -56.48 89.66 -66.87
C ARG A 384 -56.75 89.02 -65.51
N ARG A 385 -58.00 88.67 -65.18
CA ARG A 385 -58.33 87.92 -63.95
C ARG A 385 -57.73 86.52 -63.96
N GLN A 386 -57.81 85.81 -65.09
CA GLN A 386 -57.23 84.47 -65.22
C GLN A 386 -55.71 84.48 -64.99
N LEU A 387 -54.99 85.48 -65.52
CA LEU A 387 -53.55 85.65 -65.27
C LEU A 387 -53.24 85.91 -63.79
N SER A 388 -54.02 86.76 -63.12
CA SER A 388 -53.80 87.07 -61.71
C SER A 388 -54.02 85.85 -60.79
N ASN A 389 -54.92 84.93 -61.16
CA ASN A 389 -55.14 83.69 -60.42
C ASN A 389 -53.99 82.69 -60.61
N LEU A 390 -53.31 82.69 -61.76
CA LEU A 390 -52.19 81.81 -62.03
C LEU A 390 -50.95 82.19 -61.22
N GLU A 391 -50.68 83.49 -61.05
CA GLU A 391 -49.55 83.99 -60.25
C GLU A 391 -49.69 83.66 -58.74
N GLN A 392 -50.92 83.60 -58.22
CA GLN A 392 -51.14 83.25 -56.80
C GLN A 392 -50.90 81.76 -56.50
N SER A 393 -50.97 80.88 -57.51
CA SER A 393 -50.81 79.44 -57.34
C SER A 393 -49.35 78.99 -57.18
N THR A 394 -48.35 79.85 -57.44
CA THR A 394 -46.92 79.46 -57.48
C THR A 394 -46.10 79.84 -56.24
N THR A 395 -46.71 80.22 -55.12
CA THR A 395 -45.95 80.57 -53.90
C THR A 395 -45.50 79.33 -53.10
N VAL A 396 -44.48 78.63 -53.62
CA VAL A 396 -43.76 77.55 -52.91
C VAL A 396 -42.76 78.19 -51.94
N ASN A 397 -43.17 78.53 -50.72
CA ASN A 397 -42.28 79.04 -49.67
C ASN A 397 -42.64 78.55 -48.25
N GLY A 398 -43.13 77.30 -48.15
CA GLY A 398 -43.63 76.73 -46.89
C GLY A 398 -42.88 75.53 -46.31
N ILE A 399 -41.81 75.02 -46.93
CA ILE A 399 -41.20 73.73 -46.53
C ILE A 399 -39.68 73.83 -46.33
N LEU A 400 -39.18 74.83 -45.57
CA LEU A 400 -37.78 74.84 -45.09
C LEU A 400 -37.65 75.64 -43.78
N LYS A 401 -38.30 75.20 -42.69
CA LYS A 401 -37.94 75.62 -41.33
C LYS A 401 -38.04 74.42 -40.39
N GLY A 402 -36.91 73.93 -39.90
CA GLY A 402 -36.92 72.95 -38.81
C GLY A 402 -35.73 71.99 -38.69
N PHE A 403 -34.68 72.07 -39.52
CA PHE A 403 -33.47 71.27 -39.32
C PHE A 403 -32.41 72.10 -38.60
N GLU A 404 -32.50 72.17 -37.26
CA GLU A 404 -31.30 72.42 -36.46
C GLU A 404 -30.35 71.24 -36.67
N GLN A 405 -29.15 71.53 -37.17
CA GLN A 405 -28.14 70.51 -37.41
C GLN A 405 -27.80 69.80 -36.09
N PRO A 406 -27.70 68.45 -36.07
CA PRO A 406 -27.33 67.73 -34.86
C PRO A 406 -25.95 68.18 -34.38
N VAL A 407 -25.85 68.49 -33.09
CA VAL A 407 -24.59 68.94 -32.46
C VAL A 407 -23.50 67.89 -32.70
N VAL A 408 -22.39 68.31 -33.32
CA VAL A 408 -21.25 67.46 -33.65
C VAL A 408 -20.65 66.90 -32.35
N TRP A 409 -20.49 65.58 -32.27
CA TRP A 409 -19.90 64.93 -31.11
C TRP A 409 -18.39 65.17 -31.06
N GLN A 410 -17.92 65.66 -29.92
CA GLN A 410 -16.51 65.92 -29.70
C GLN A 410 -15.82 64.63 -29.24
N LEU A 411 -14.90 64.10 -30.03
CA LEU A 411 -14.06 62.94 -29.66
C LEU A 411 -12.92 63.37 -28.72
N ALA A 412 -13.21 63.53 -27.43
CA ALA A 412 -12.16 63.74 -26.43
C ALA A 412 -11.66 62.40 -25.87
N SER A 413 -10.35 62.28 -25.62
CA SER A 413 -9.74 61.11 -24.97
C SER A 413 -9.95 61.06 -23.45
N TYR A 414 -10.53 62.12 -22.87
CA TYR A 414 -10.83 62.26 -21.45
C TYR A 414 -12.20 62.88 -21.20
N CYS A 415 -12.73 62.69 -19.99
CA CYS A 415 -14.00 63.27 -19.56
C CYS A 415 -13.93 64.80 -19.52
N MET A 416 -14.80 65.46 -20.29
CA MET A 416 -14.84 66.93 -20.43
C MET A 416 -15.53 67.66 -19.27
N GLU A 417 -15.95 66.93 -18.23
CA GLU A 417 -16.38 67.56 -16.97
C GLU A 417 -15.17 68.24 -16.30
N PRO A 418 -15.24 69.55 -15.97
CA PRO A 418 -14.09 70.32 -15.48
C PRO A 418 -13.36 69.71 -14.28
N THR A 419 -14.10 69.04 -13.40
CA THR A 419 -13.61 68.43 -12.15
C THR A 419 -13.14 66.98 -12.31
N CYS A 420 -13.43 66.32 -13.43
CA CYS A 420 -13.15 64.89 -13.60
C CYS A 420 -11.84 64.63 -14.34
N LYS A 421 -11.72 65.13 -15.57
CA LYS A 421 -10.57 64.99 -16.50
C LYS A 421 -9.97 63.57 -16.65
N ASN A 422 -10.66 62.53 -16.20
CA ASN A 422 -10.20 61.15 -16.30
C ASN A 422 -10.16 60.68 -17.76
N ALA A 423 -9.08 60.00 -18.16
CA ALA A 423 -8.97 59.36 -19.46
C ALA A 423 -10.02 58.24 -19.63
N PHE A 424 -10.54 58.09 -20.84
CA PHE A 424 -11.40 56.96 -21.19
C PHE A 424 -10.57 55.70 -21.39
N THR A 425 -11.05 54.59 -20.85
CA THR A 425 -10.44 53.27 -20.97
C THR A 425 -11.51 52.25 -21.33
N TRP A 426 -11.14 51.00 -21.56
CA TRP A 426 -12.11 49.93 -21.80
C TRP A 426 -13.11 49.74 -20.64
N ILE A 427 -12.68 50.06 -19.40
CA ILE A 427 -13.52 50.04 -18.19
C ILE A 427 -14.33 51.34 -18.06
N ARG A 428 -13.71 52.49 -18.36
CA ARG A 428 -14.38 53.80 -18.32
C ARG A 428 -14.86 54.19 -19.72
N ARG A 429 -16.02 53.67 -20.10
CA ARG A 429 -16.64 53.94 -21.40
C ARG A 429 -16.98 55.42 -21.58
N ARG A 430 -16.82 55.88 -22.82
CA ARG A 430 -17.15 57.24 -23.27
C ARG A 430 -18.65 57.36 -23.55
N HIS A 431 -19.26 58.47 -23.13
CA HIS A 431 -20.62 58.84 -23.47
C HIS A 431 -20.66 60.25 -24.04
N HIS A 432 -21.56 60.53 -25.00
CA HIS A 432 -21.72 61.87 -25.57
C HIS A 432 -23.01 62.52 -25.04
N CYS A 433 -22.93 63.80 -24.66
CA CYS A 433 -24.12 64.60 -24.33
C CYS A 433 -24.85 64.98 -25.62
N ARG A 434 -26.16 64.71 -25.69
CA ARG A 434 -26.94 65.04 -26.89
C ARG A 434 -27.15 66.55 -27.10
N GLU A 435 -27.09 67.32 -26.02
CA GLU A 435 -27.39 68.75 -26.00
C GLU A 435 -26.17 69.60 -26.36
N CYS A 436 -24.96 69.20 -25.96
CA CYS A 436 -23.72 69.96 -26.25
C CYS A 436 -22.62 69.18 -26.97
N GLY A 437 -22.81 67.89 -27.26
CA GLY A 437 -21.84 67.04 -27.98
C GLY A 437 -20.59 66.62 -27.20
N ARG A 438 -20.41 67.07 -25.94
CA ARG A 438 -19.21 66.76 -25.13
C ARG A 438 -19.11 65.29 -24.73
N SER A 439 -17.87 64.77 -24.69
CA SER A 439 -17.53 63.43 -24.17
C SER A 439 -17.40 63.42 -22.65
N VAL A 440 -18.22 62.61 -21.96
CA VAL A 440 -18.28 62.49 -20.50
C VAL A 440 -18.28 61.02 -20.06
N CYS A 441 -17.85 60.74 -18.83
CA CYS A 441 -17.90 59.38 -18.27
C CYS A 441 -19.30 59.00 -17.80
N SER A 442 -19.49 57.74 -17.42
CA SER A 442 -20.78 57.23 -16.93
C SER A 442 -21.31 58.04 -15.74
N THR A 443 -20.43 58.41 -14.80
CA THR A 443 -20.77 59.21 -13.61
C THR A 443 -21.31 60.60 -13.94
N HIS A 444 -20.78 61.26 -14.98
CA HIS A 444 -21.18 62.61 -15.39
C HIS A 444 -22.25 62.62 -16.51
N SER A 445 -22.83 61.45 -16.81
CA SER A 445 -23.89 61.29 -17.82
C SER A 445 -25.03 60.40 -17.33
N THR A 446 -25.17 60.24 -16.02
CA THR A 446 -26.21 59.41 -15.40
C THR A 446 -27.60 59.98 -15.60
N VAL A 447 -27.72 61.30 -15.80
CA VAL A 447 -29.01 61.98 -15.90
C VAL A 447 -29.52 61.98 -17.34
N ARG A 448 -30.82 61.73 -17.48
CA ARG A 448 -31.53 61.77 -18.75
C ARG A 448 -32.66 62.80 -18.66
N ARG A 449 -32.81 63.61 -19.70
CA ARG A 449 -33.86 64.66 -19.82
C ARG A 449 -34.88 64.20 -20.87
N GLY A 450 -36.17 64.42 -20.61
CA GLY A 450 -37.28 63.99 -21.48
C GLY A 450 -37.96 62.68 -21.04
N GLY A 451 -39.21 62.49 -21.49
CA GLY A 451 -40.08 61.34 -21.17
C GLY A 451 -39.65 60.04 -21.85
N VAL A 452 -40.62 59.27 -22.39
CA VAL A 452 -40.35 57.97 -23.04
C VAL A 452 -39.33 58.17 -24.17
N GLY A 453 -38.13 57.59 -24.01
CA GLY A 453 -36.97 57.86 -24.87
C GLY A 453 -35.89 58.78 -24.28
N SER A 454 -35.85 58.91 -22.95
CA SER A 454 -34.99 59.84 -22.21
C SER A 454 -33.55 59.91 -22.73
N VAL A 455 -33.16 61.14 -23.11
CA VAL A 455 -31.91 61.44 -23.81
C VAL A 455 -30.82 61.72 -22.79
N ARG A 456 -29.65 61.11 -22.99
CA ARG A 456 -28.50 61.26 -22.09
C ARG A 456 -27.87 62.65 -22.25
N ILE A 457 -27.83 63.41 -21.17
CA ILE A 457 -27.19 64.73 -21.10
C ILE A 457 -26.11 64.75 -20.01
N CYS A 458 -25.14 65.67 -20.12
CA CYS A 458 -24.11 65.81 -19.09
C CYS A 458 -24.65 66.58 -17.87
N THR A 459 -23.95 66.45 -16.74
CA THR A 459 -24.26 67.17 -15.50
C THR A 459 -24.25 68.69 -15.66
N MET A 460 -23.44 69.24 -16.58
CA MET A 460 -23.44 70.67 -16.88
C MET A 460 -24.73 71.12 -17.59
N CYS A 461 -25.14 70.44 -18.67
CA CYS A 461 -26.37 70.76 -19.41
C CYS A 461 -27.63 70.53 -18.59
N LEU A 462 -27.57 69.66 -17.57
CA LEU A 462 -28.68 69.51 -16.64
C LEU A 462 -28.89 70.76 -15.77
N ARG A 463 -27.80 71.46 -15.40
CA ARG A 463 -27.80 72.65 -14.54
C ARG A 463 -28.00 73.95 -15.33
N SER A 464 -27.80 73.89 -16.64
CA SER A 464 -28.17 74.93 -17.60
C SER A 464 -29.66 74.81 -17.94
#